data_AF-A0A1V1X2H6-F1
#
_entry.id   AF-A0A1V1X2H6-F1
#
_cell.length_a   1.000
_cell.length_b   1.000
_cell.length_c   1.000
_cell.angle_alpha   90.00
_cell.angle_beta   90.00
_cell.angle_gamma   90.00
#
_symmetry.space_group_name_H-M   'P 1'
#
loop_
_entity.id
_entity.type
_entity.pdbx_description
1 polymer ?
#
loop_
_entity_poly.entity_id
_entity_poly.type
_entity_poly.pdbx_seq_one_letter_code
_entity_poly.pdbx_strand_id
1 'polypeptide(L)'
;MGLMQIMPENFEALKITNPFNPRENILGGTLYLKQLMARFEGKLPLALAAYNAGPTKVERYKKIPPIKETENYVKKIMEAYYLNKNH
;
A
#
# COMPACT_ATOMS: atom_id res chain seq x y z
N MET A 1 -2.48 -6.68 -17.86
CA MET A 1 -2.43 -7.68 -16.78
C MET A 1 -2.14 -6.96 -15.46
N GLY A 2 -2.66 -7.50 -14.35
CA GLY A 2 -3.09 -6.71 -13.18
C GLY A 2 -2.02 -6.05 -12.32
N LEU A 3 -2.41 -4.89 -11.77
CA LEU A 3 -1.70 -3.96 -10.87
C LEU A 3 -1.22 -4.55 -9.52
N MET A 4 -1.30 -5.86 -9.36
CA MET A 4 -1.11 -6.55 -8.09
C MET A 4 -0.20 -7.77 -8.29
N GLN A 5 0.93 -7.57 -8.98
CA GLN A 5 2.07 -8.46 -8.79
C GLN A 5 2.74 -8.08 -7.48
N ILE A 6 2.21 -8.62 -6.39
CA ILE A 6 2.86 -8.65 -5.08
C ILE A 6 4.23 -9.30 -5.28
N MET A 7 5.30 -8.52 -5.14
CA MET A 7 6.65 -9.08 -5.13
C MET A 7 6.87 -9.86 -3.82
N PRO A 8 7.32 -11.12 -3.87
CA PRO A 8 7.53 -11.97 -2.68
C PRO A 8 8.62 -11.49 -1.71
N GLU A 9 9.41 -10.48 -2.06
CA GLU A 9 10.62 -10.13 -1.32
C GLU A 9 10.38 -9.35 -0.02
N ASN A 10 9.12 -9.02 0.30
CA ASN A 10 8.76 -8.28 1.51
C ASN A 10 7.99 -9.10 2.58
N PHE A 11 7.89 -10.42 2.44
CA PHE A 11 7.11 -11.26 3.37
C PHE A 11 7.61 -11.21 4.83
N GLU A 12 8.91 -11.01 5.05
CA GLU A 12 9.51 -10.95 6.39
C GLU A 12 9.21 -9.63 7.14
N ALA A 13 8.93 -8.52 6.44
CA ALA A 13 8.82 -7.20 7.05
C ALA A 13 7.43 -6.86 7.61
N LEU A 14 6.40 -7.68 7.32
CA LEU A 14 5.00 -7.32 7.55
C LEU A 14 4.31 -8.05 8.72
N LYS A 15 5.02 -8.88 9.50
CA LYS A 15 4.47 -9.62 10.66
C LYS A 15 3.06 -10.20 10.39
N ILE A 16 2.92 -10.88 9.24
CA ILE A 16 1.71 -11.57 8.84
C ILE A 16 1.67 -12.91 9.59
N THR A 17 0.66 -13.14 10.42
CA THR A 17 0.57 -14.35 11.27
C THR A 17 0.13 -15.61 10.53
N ASN A 18 -0.31 -15.52 9.26
CA ASN A 18 -0.41 -16.69 8.38
C ASN A 18 -0.24 -16.34 6.88
N PRO A 19 0.98 -16.50 6.32
CA PRO A 19 1.30 -16.15 4.93
C PRO A 19 0.89 -17.19 3.86
N PHE A 20 0.18 -18.28 4.22
CA PHE A 20 -0.05 -19.42 3.31
C PHE A 20 -1.40 -19.48 2.58
N ASN A 21 -2.29 -18.47 2.73
CA ASN A 21 -3.49 -18.35 1.88
C ASN A 21 -3.40 -17.13 0.93
N PRO A 22 -2.79 -17.28 -0.26
CA PRO A 22 -2.59 -16.19 -1.20
C PRO A 22 -3.89 -15.56 -1.72
N ARG A 23 -5.02 -16.28 -1.74
CA ARG A 23 -6.30 -15.72 -2.20
C ARG A 23 -6.94 -14.78 -1.17
N GLU A 24 -6.89 -15.15 0.11
CA GLU A 24 -7.49 -14.33 1.18
C GLU A 24 -6.66 -13.07 1.48
N ASN A 25 -5.32 -13.16 1.41
CA ASN A 25 -4.44 -12.01 1.61
C ASN A 25 -4.54 -10.96 0.49
N ILE A 26 -4.67 -11.42 -0.77
CA ILE A 26 -4.90 -10.51 -1.90
C ILE A 26 -6.26 -9.84 -1.75
N LEU A 27 -7.33 -10.60 -1.50
CA LEU A 27 -8.68 -10.02 -1.38
C LEU A 27 -8.78 -9.05 -0.20
N GLY A 28 -8.27 -9.43 0.98
CA GLY A 28 -8.24 -8.58 2.17
C GLY A 28 -7.43 -7.30 1.96
N GLY A 29 -6.23 -7.44 1.37
CA GLY A 29 -5.38 -6.30 1.04
C GLY A 29 -6.01 -5.36 0.00
N THR A 30 -6.64 -5.90 -1.05
CA THR A 30 -7.35 -5.11 -2.06
C THR A 30 -8.55 -4.38 -1.48
N LEU A 31 -9.36 -5.06 -0.65
CA LEU A 31 -10.53 -4.46 0.00
C LEU A 31 -10.10 -3.33 0.95
N TYR A 32 -9.05 -3.55 1.73
CA TYR A 32 -8.53 -2.53 2.64
C TYR A 32 -7.95 -1.34 1.86
N LEU A 33 -7.17 -1.57 0.80
CA LEU A 33 -6.69 -0.50 -0.06
C LEU A 33 -7.85 0.27 -0.71
N LYS A 34 -8.92 -0.41 -1.15
CA LYS A 34 -10.13 0.25 -1.69
C LYS A 34 -10.79 1.17 -0.64
N GLN A 35 -10.88 0.73 0.62
CA GLN A 35 -11.40 1.56 1.70
C GLN A 35 -10.50 2.79 1.96
N LEU A 36 -9.18 2.61 1.95
CA LEU A 36 -8.24 3.71 2.10
C LEU A 36 -8.29 4.68 0.91
N MET A 37 -8.45 4.18 -0.31
CA MET A 37 -8.66 5.03 -1.49
C MET A 37 -9.91 5.88 -1.36
N ALA A 38 -11.02 5.34 -0.85
CA ALA A 38 -12.22 6.13 -0.55
C ALA A 38 -11.96 7.16 0.56
N ARG A 39 -11.30 6.75 1.65
CA ARG A 39 -10.99 7.59 2.81
C ARG A 39 -10.10 8.78 2.48
N PHE A 40 -9.15 8.60 1.56
CA PHE A 40 -8.22 9.65 1.10
C PHE A 40 -8.63 10.23 -0.25
N GLU A 41 -9.91 10.16 -0.63
CA GLU A 41 -10.48 10.84 -1.81
C GLU A 41 -9.75 10.52 -3.12
N GLY A 42 -9.36 9.26 -3.30
CA GLY A 42 -8.63 8.80 -4.49
C GLY A 42 -7.15 9.21 -4.54
N LYS A 43 -6.61 9.87 -3.50
CA LYS A 43 -5.20 10.27 -3.42
C LYS A 43 -4.33 9.04 -3.15
N LEU A 44 -3.96 8.34 -4.21
CA LEU A 44 -3.19 7.09 -4.16
C LEU A 44 -1.94 7.15 -3.25
N PRO A 45 -1.09 8.20 -3.27
CA PRO A 45 0.05 8.28 -2.37
C PRO A 45 -0.33 8.28 -0.88
N LEU A 46 -1.45 8.92 -0.52
CA LEU A 46 -1.94 8.96 0.86
C LEU A 46 -2.57 7.63 1.27
N ALA A 47 -3.29 6.96 0.37
CA ALA A 47 -3.83 5.62 0.61
C ALA A 47 -2.71 4.59 0.82
N LEU A 48 -1.64 4.65 0.03
CA LEU A 48 -0.44 3.81 0.21
C LEU A 48 0.29 4.12 1.52
N ALA A 49 0.44 5.41 1.86
CA ALA A 49 1.02 5.81 3.14
C ALA A 49 0.18 5.30 4.32
N ALA A 50 -1.15 5.31 4.20
CA ALA A 50 -2.06 4.84 5.23
C ALA A 50 -2.08 3.32 5.35
N TYR A 51 -1.86 2.60 4.24
CA TYR A 51 -1.73 1.16 4.23
C TYR A 51 -0.49 0.72 5.04
N ASN A 52 0.64 1.44 4.91
CA ASN A 52 1.88 1.13 5.63
C ASN A 52 1.91 1.71 7.06
N ALA A 53 1.60 3.00 7.24
CA ALA A 53 1.78 3.71 8.52
C ALA A 53 0.53 3.76 9.41
N GLY A 54 -0.63 3.37 8.86
CA GLY A 54 -1.95 3.50 9.46
C GLY A 54 -2.65 4.83 9.11
N PRO A 55 -3.97 4.82 8.87
CA PRO A 55 -4.72 5.99 8.39
C PRO A 55 -4.72 7.16 9.37
N THR A 56 -4.79 6.90 10.68
CA THR A 56 -4.81 7.94 11.72
C THR A 56 -3.56 8.83 11.67
N LYS A 57 -2.38 8.26 11.35
CA LYS A 57 -1.15 9.04 11.21
C LYS A 57 -1.24 9.94 9.97
N VAL A 58 -1.67 9.40 8.84
CA VAL A 58 -1.79 10.17 7.59
C VAL A 58 -2.82 11.29 7.73
N GLU A 59 -3.93 11.05 8.42
CA GLU A 59 -4.92 12.09 8.74
C GLU A 59 -4.36 13.20 9.61
N ARG A 60 -3.57 12.84 10.65
CA ARG A 60 -2.90 13.81 11.51
C ARG A 60 -1.91 14.68 10.74
N TYR A 61 -1.09 14.06 9.90
CA TYR A 61 -0.09 14.78 9.11
C TYR A 61 -0.70 15.53 7.91
N LYS A 62 -1.87 15.08 7.41
CA LYS A 62 -2.50 15.52 6.15
C LYS A 62 -1.57 15.40 4.93
N LYS A 63 -0.52 14.60 5.05
CA LYS A 63 0.49 14.28 4.03
C LYS A 63 1.09 12.92 4.36
N ILE A 64 1.97 12.41 3.49
CA ILE A 64 2.81 11.25 3.79
C ILE A 64 3.59 11.58 5.09
N PRO A 65 3.41 10.80 6.17
CA PRO A 65 4.14 11.03 7.41
C PRO A 65 5.66 11.01 7.16
N PRO A 66 6.46 11.83 7.86
CA PRO A 66 7.92 11.85 7.74
C PRO A 66 8.53 10.62 8.43
N ILE A 67 8.13 9.43 7.98
CA ILE A 67 8.60 8.12 8.43
C ILE A 67 9.32 7.53 7.23
N LYS A 68 10.64 7.34 7.35
CA LYS A 68 11.50 6.97 6.23
C LYS A 68 11.03 5.70 5.51
N GLU A 69 10.57 4.72 6.28
CA GLU A 69 9.99 3.48 5.76
C GLU A 69 8.75 3.75 4.89
N THR A 70 7.82 4.58 5.37
CA THR A 70 6.58 4.93 4.66
C THR A 70 6.86 5.72 3.39
N GLU A 71 7.79 6.68 3.43
CA GLU A 71 8.22 7.43 2.24
C GLU A 71 8.80 6.50 1.17
N ASN A 72 9.70 5.60 1.58
CA ASN A 72 10.32 4.63 0.68
C ASN A 72 9.28 3.64 0.11
N TYR A 73 8.34 3.18 0.95
CA TYR A 73 7.25 2.30 0.53
C TYR A 73 6.38 2.96 -0.55
N VAL A 74 5.91 4.19 -0.31
CA VAL A 74 5.10 4.93 -1.28
C VAL A 74 5.88 5.15 -2.58
N LYS A 75 7.15 5.57 -2.48
CA LYS A 75 8.01 5.77 -3.66
C LYS A 75 8.12 4.50 -4.51
N LYS A 76 8.49 3.37 -3.90
CA LYS A 76 8.66 2.08 -4.60
C LYS A 76 7.38 1.65 -5.35
N ILE A 77 6.22 1.76 -4.70
CA ILE A 77 4.95 1.33 -5.31
C ILE A 77 4.50 2.31 -6.40
N MET A 78 4.68 3.62 -6.20
CA MET A 78 4.33 4.62 -7.23
C MET A 78 5.21 4.49 -8.47
N GLU A 79 6.51 4.24 -8.31
CA GLU A 79 7.43 3.97 -9.44
C GLU A 79 6.96 2.75 -10.25
N ALA A 80 6.67 1.63 -9.57
CA ALA A 80 6.12 0.44 -10.22
C ALA A 80 4.78 0.72 -10.91
N TYR A 81 3.88 1.48 -10.27
CA TYR A 81 2.58 1.84 -10.84
C TYR A 81 2.70 2.65 -12.13
N TYR A 82 3.57 3.67 -12.16
CA TYR A 82 3.76 4.51 -13.34
C TYR A 82 4.44 3.76 -14.49
N LEU A 83 5.42 2.89 -14.19
CA LEU A 83 6.03 2.03 -15.21
C LEU A 83 5.00 1.13 -15.89
N ASN A 84 4.07 0.53 -15.12
CA ASN A 84 3.02 -0.34 -15.66
C ASN A 84 1.88 0.41 -16.37
N LYS A 85 1.68 1.70 -16.11
CA LYS A 85 0.64 2.51 -16.78
C LYS A 85 1.06 3.01 -18.16
N ASN A 86 2.37 3.04 -18.43
CA ASN A 86 2.96 3.51 -19.68
C ASN A 86 3.14 2.38 -20.73
N HIS A 87 2.57 1.20 -20.48
CA HIS A 87 2.48 0.05 -21.37
C HIS A 87 1.01 -0.32 -21.58
#